data_AF-A0A3M1NE02-F1
#
_entry.id   AF-A0A3M1NE02-F1
#
_cell.length_a   1.000
_cell.length_b   1.000
_cell.length_c   1.000
_cell.angle_alpha   90.00
_cell.angle_beta   90.00
_cell.angle_gamma   90.00
#
_symmetry.space_group_name_H-M   'P 1'
#
loop_
_entity.id
_entity.type
_entity.pdbx_description
1 polymer ?
#
loop_
_entity_poly.entity_id
_entity_poly.type
_entity_poly.pdbx_seq_one_letter_code
_entity_poly.pdbx_strand_id
1 'polypeptide(L)'
;MRSVWRVAVSSVGVFLWAQSLAEAEQALSRENYDRVLSLTQQILSAKPKELYAYYLQGQAYLGQYRQLEEDDPRRALLLKNARESFSASTAKNNKFAYGYIGLAEADLVAGAIESAKNHLAKAEEYGASDPKALIEAARVYTLLGGKVGIDKAT
;
A
#
# COMPACT_ATOMS: atom_id res chain seq x y z
N MET A 1 -31.09 38.85 -1.16
CA MET A 1 -30.86 37.68 -2.05
C MET A 1 -29.44 37.18 -1.80
N ARG A 2 -29.26 35.92 -1.39
CA ARG A 2 -27.94 35.33 -1.08
C ARG A 2 -27.41 34.61 -2.32
N SER A 3 -26.31 35.10 -2.89
CA SER A 3 -25.63 34.46 -4.01
C SER A 3 -24.91 33.20 -3.54
N VAL A 4 -25.31 32.05 -4.10
CA VAL A 4 -24.67 30.76 -3.89
C VAL A 4 -23.50 30.65 -4.87
N TRP A 5 -22.28 30.77 -4.38
CA TRP A 5 -21.08 30.50 -5.18
C TRP A 5 -20.95 28.99 -5.35
N ARG A 6 -21.28 28.48 -6.55
CA ARG A 6 -20.89 27.13 -6.96
C ARG A 6 -19.38 27.13 -7.15
N VAL A 7 -18.67 26.40 -6.29
CA VAL A 7 -17.24 26.11 -6.48
C VAL A 7 -17.13 25.22 -7.71
N ALA A 8 -16.67 25.79 -8.82
CA ALA A 8 -16.25 25.02 -9.98
C ALA A 8 -14.95 24.30 -9.59
N VAL A 9 -15.05 23.00 -9.28
CA VAL A 9 -13.87 22.14 -9.22
C VAL A 9 -13.30 22.10 -10.63
N SER A 10 -12.18 22.78 -10.86
CA SER A 10 -11.58 22.88 -12.19
C SER A 10 -11.09 21.50 -12.63
N SER A 11 -11.48 21.09 -13.84
CA SER A 11 -11.07 19.85 -14.50
C SER A 11 -9.54 19.72 -14.62
N VAL A 12 -8.81 20.84 -14.60
CA VAL A 12 -7.34 20.91 -14.57
C VAL A 12 -6.76 20.30 -13.29
N GLY A 13 -7.41 20.53 -12.14
CA GLY A 13 -6.95 19.98 -10.87
C GLY A 13 -7.04 18.46 -10.81
N VAL A 14 -8.10 17.85 -11.36
CA VAL A 14 -8.28 16.39 -11.34
C VAL A 14 -7.21 15.66 -12.19
N PHE A 15 -6.80 16.25 -13.30
CA PHE A 15 -5.86 15.66 -14.26
C PHE A 15 -4.43 15.53 -13.70
N LEU A 16 -3.99 16.51 -12.90
CA LEU A 16 -2.62 16.54 -12.37
C LEU A 16 -2.34 15.41 -11.36
N TRP A 17 -3.32 15.05 -10.51
CA TRP A 17 -3.11 14.01 -9.49
C TRP A 17 -3.11 12.59 -10.06
N ALA A 18 -3.93 12.33 -11.09
CA ALA A 18 -3.93 11.03 -11.76
C ALA A 18 -2.58 10.77 -12.45
N GLN A 19 -1.99 11.81 -13.03
CA GLN A 19 -0.62 11.75 -13.55
C GLN A 19 0.41 11.48 -12.44
N SER A 20 0.29 12.15 -11.28
CA SER A 20 1.19 11.89 -10.14
C SER A 20 1.08 10.47 -9.59
N LEU A 21 -0.12 9.86 -9.59
CA LEU A 21 -0.31 8.45 -9.20
C LEU A 21 0.38 7.50 -10.18
N ALA A 22 0.18 7.69 -11.48
CA ALA A 22 0.85 6.88 -12.50
C ALA A 22 2.39 7.03 -12.43
N GLU A 23 2.87 8.24 -12.15
CA GLU A 23 4.30 8.48 -11.93
C GLU A 23 4.81 7.76 -10.67
N ALA A 24 4.02 7.72 -9.60
CA ALA A 24 4.37 6.98 -8.37
C ALA A 24 4.41 5.46 -8.62
N GLU A 25 3.46 4.90 -9.37
CA GLU A 25 3.48 3.50 -9.80
C GLU A 25 4.73 3.19 -10.66
N GLN A 26 5.05 4.09 -11.59
CA GLN A 26 6.23 3.93 -12.43
C GLN A 26 7.53 4.02 -11.60
N ALA A 27 7.61 4.94 -10.64
CA ALA A 27 8.73 5.03 -9.72
C ALA A 27 8.86 3.76 -8.87
N LEU A 28 7.73 3.21 -8.40
CA LEU A 28 7.71 1.98 -7.62
C LEU A 28 8.21 0.78 -8.43
N SER A 29 7.76 0.64 -9.69
CA SER A 29 8.24 -0.44 -10.59
C SER A 29 9.72 -0.32 -10.97
N ARG A 30 10.31 0.87 -10.79
CA ARG A 30 11.76 1.12 -10.93
C ARG A 30 12.51 1.09 -9.60
N GLU A 31 11.84 0.68 -8.53
CA GLU A 31 12.38 0.65 -7.16
C GLU A 31 12.90 2.01 -6.66
N ASN A 32 12.44 3.11 -7.25
CA ASN A 32 12.78 4.46 -6.82
C ASN A 32 11.88 4.89 -5.67
N TYR A 33 12.09 4.28 -4.51
CA TYR A 33 11.21 4.44 -3.36
C TYR A 33 11.15 5.87 -2.81
N ASP A 34 12.26 6.61 -2.84
CA ASP A 34 12.25 8.02 -2.43
C ASP A 34 11.36 8.88 -3.33
N ARG A 35 11.34 8.60 -4.64
CA ARG A 35 10.43 9.28 -5.56
C ARG A 35 8.98 8.90 -5.30
N VAL A 36 8.68 7.63 -4.99
CA VAL A 36 7.34 7.20 -4.60
C VAL A 36 6.88 7.97 -3.37
N LEU A 37 7.67 8.00 -2.30
CA LEU A 37 7.34 8.69 -1.06
C LEU A 37 7.11 10.20 -1.28
N SER A 38 7.95 10.85 -2.10
CA SER A 38 7.77 12.26 -2.46
C SER A 38 6.46 12.52 -3.20
N LEU A 39 6.12 11.69 -4.18
CA LEU A 39 4.90 11.83 -4.97
C LEU A 39 3.65 11.53 -4.13
N THR A 40 3.66 10.45 -3.36
CA THR A 40 2.52 10.10 -2.48
C THR A 40 2.32 11.16 -1.41
N GLN A 41 3.38 11.74 -0.85
CA GLN A 41 3.25 12.86 0.09
C GLN A 41 2.55 14.07 -0.55
N GLN A 42 2.92 14.45 -1.77
CA GLN A 42 2.27 15.56 -2.50
C GLN A 42 0.80 15.24 -2.79
N ILE A 43 0.51 14.03 -3.26
CA ILE A 43 -0.85 13.56 -3.54
C ILE A 43 -1.69 13.61 -2.26
N LEU A 44 -1.18 13.10 -1.14
CA LEU A 44 -1.92 13.02 0.11
C LEU A 44 -2.10 14.37 0.79
N SER A 45 -1.17 15.30 0.62
CA SER A 45 -1.34 16.70 1.04
C SER A 45 -2.51 17.37 0.29
N ALA A 46 -2.71 17.05 -1.00
CA ALA A 46 -3.80 17.62 -1.79
C ALA A 46 -5.12 16.82 -1.70
N LYS A 47 -5.01 15.50 -1.59
CA LYS A 47 -6.12 14.53 -1.54
C LYS A 47 -5.89 13.52 -0.41
N PRO A 48 -6.19 13.89 0.85
CA PRO A 48 -5.98 13.01 2.00
C PRO A 48 -6.83 11.73 2.01
N LYS A 49 -7.73 11.55 1.04
CA LYS A 49 -8.59 10.36 0.86
C LYS A 49 -8.17 9.52 -0.34
N GLU A 50 -7.04 9.82 -0.99
CA GLU A 50 -6.51 9.00 -2.07
C GLU A 50 -5.92 7.70 -1.51
N LEU A 51 -6.74 6.65 -1.48
CA LEU A 51 -6.42 5.39 -0.80
C LEU A 51 -5.23 4.68 -1.45
N TYR A 52 -5.13 4.77 -2.78
CA TYR A 52 -4.06 4.10 -3.50
C TYR A 52 -2.69 4.75 -3.24
N ALA A 53 -2.65 6.06 -2.98
CA ALA A 53 -1.41 6.73 -2.58
C ALA A 53 -0.86 6.19 -1.24
N TYR A 54 -1.73 5.87 -0.27
CA TYR A 54 -1.31 5.21 0.97
C TYR A 54 -0.76 3.80 0.73
N TYR A 55 -1.37 3.05 -0.19
CA TYR A 55 -0.86 1.73 -0.58
C TYR A 55 0.53 1.84 -1.23
N LEU A 56 0.72 2.74 -2.18
CA LEU A 56 2.03 2.98 -2.81
C LEU A 56 3.09 3.43 -1.81
N GLN A 57 2.72 4.29 -0.85
CA GLN A 57 3.61 4.72 0.23
C GLN A 57 4.05 3.54 1.10
N GLY A 58 3.12 2.66 1.48
CA GLY A 58 3.44 1.45 2.23
C GLY A 58 4.34 0.49 1.46
N GLN A 59 4.09 0.32 0.15
CA GLN A 59 4.95 -0.49 -0.73
C GLN A 59 6.37 0.08 -0.85
N ALA A 60 6.52 1.40 -0.93
CA ALA A 60 7.83 2.04 -0.94
C ALA A 60 8.64 1.76 0.35
N TYR A 61 7.99 1.84 1.51
CA TYR A 61 8.63 1.48 2.78
C TYR A 61 9.02 0.00 2.86
N LEU A 62 8.18 -0.92 2.37
CA LEU A 62 8.54 -2.34 2.28
C LEU A 62 9.67 -2.59 1.28
N GLY A 63 9.71 -1.83 0.18
CA GLY A 63 10.81 -1.84 -0.78
C GLY A 63 12.13 -1.45 -0.13
N GLN A 64 12.17 -0.30 0.55
CA GLN A 64 13.34 0.14 1.31
C GLN A 64 13.73 -0.88 2.38
N TYR A 65 12.76 -1.47 3.09
CA TYR A 65 13.00 -2.51 4.08
C TYR A 65 13.77 -3.70 3.50
N ARG A 66 13.42 -4.12 2.27
CA ARG A 66 14.05 -5.27 1.60
C ARG A 66 15.46 -4.99 1.09
N GLN A 67 15.81 -3.72 0.88
CA GLN A 67 17.15 -3.30 0.46
C GLN A 67 18.14 -3.21 1.62
N LEU A 68 17.69 -3.37 2.86
CA LEU A 68 18.53 -3.33 4.05
C LEU A 68 18.91 -4.73 4.52
N GLU A 69 20.10 -4.86 5.09
CA GLU A 69 20.54 -6.06 5.81
C GLU A 69 19.61 -6.38 6.99
N GLU A 70 19.48 -7.65 7.35
CA GLU A 70 18.47 -8.13 8.31
C GLU A 70 18.58 -7.47 9.70
N ASP A 71 19.79 -7.17 10.15
CA ASP A 71 20.10 -6.55 11.42
C ASP A 71 20.10 -5.01 11.40
N ASP A 72 19.83 -4.38 10.25
CA ASP A 72 19.79 -2.92 10.15
C ASP A 72 18.65 -2.34 11.01
N PRO A 73 18.96 -1.47 11.99
CA PRO A 73 17.97 -0.95 12.93
C PRO A 73 16.86 -0.12 12.26
N ARG A 74 17.08 0.38 11.03
CA ARG A 74 16.08 1.14 10.27
C ARG A 74 14.94 0.24 9.79
N ARG A 75 15.14 -1.08 9.68
CA ARG A 75 14.10 -2.04 9.25
C ARG A 75 12.86 -1.99 10.14
N ALA A 76 13.04 -1.84 11.45
CA ALA A 76 11.92 -1.72 12.39
C ALA A 76 11.05 -0.49 12.08
N LEU A 77 11.69 0.66 11.81
CA LEU A 77 11.00 1.90 11.47
C LEU A 77 10.29 1.81 10.11
N LEU A 78 10.95 1.26 9.10
CA LEU A 78 10.36 1.09 7.77
C LEU A 78 9.14 0.17 7.81
N LEU A 79 9.24 -0.96 8.52
CA LEU A 79 8.11 -1.88 8.68
C LEU A 79 6.94 -1.22 9.44
N LYS A 80 7.23 -0.42 10.47
CA LYS A 80 6.21 0.37 11.16
C LYS A 80 5.52 1.35 10.20
N ASN A 81 6.29 2.14 9.45
CA ASN A 81 5.75 3.14 8.53
C ASN A 81 4.94 2.50 7.39
N ALA A 82 5.35 1.32 6.91
CA ALA A 82 4.58 0.53 5.96
C ALA A 82 3.20 0.16 6.53
N ARG A 83 3.17 -0.43 7.73
CA ARG A 83 1.92 -0.80 8.42
C ARG A 83 1.01 0.40 8.67
N GLU A 84 1.57 1.53 9.09
CA GLU A 84 0.80 2.76 9.32
C GLU A 84 0.18 3.28 8.02
N SER A 85 0.92 3.24 6.91
CA SER A 85 0.41 3.65 5.59
C SER A 85 -0.74 2.75 5.13
N PHE A 86 -0.58 1.43 5.21
CA PHE A 86 -1.65 0.50 4.84
C PHE A 86 -2.86 0.62 5.77
N SER A 87 -2.64 0.75 7.09
CA SER A 87 -3.72 0.96 8.06
C SER A 87 -4.46 2.27 7.83
N ALA A 88 -3.77 3.34 7.42
CA ALA A 88 -4.40 4.60 7.08
C ALA A 88 -5.35 4.45 5.88
N SER A 89 -5.00 3.61 4.89
CA SER A 89 -5.88 3.32 3.76
C SER A 89 -7.16 2.58 4.19
N THR A 90 -7.06 1.57 5.05
CA THR A 90 -8.21 0.79 5.53
C THR A 90 -9.06 1.55 6.55
N ALA A 91 -8.47 2.44 7.34
CA ALA A 91 -9.20 3.34 8.23
C ALA A 91 -10.09 4.33 7.44
N LYS A 92 -9.66 4.75 6.24
CA LYS A 92 -10.43 5.64 5.36
C LYS A 92 -11.48 4.89 4.55
N ASN A 93 -11.20 3.65 4.19
CA ASN A 93 -12.16 2.74 3.57
C ASN A 93 -11.86 1.30 4.00
N ASN A 94 -12.70 0.77 4.88
CA ASN A 94 -12.55 -0.57 5.45
C ASN A 94 -12.82 -1.71 4.46
N LYS A 95 -13.17 -1.40 3.20
CA LYS A 95 -13.30 -2.36 2.11
C LYS A 95 -12.25 -2.14 1.01
N PHE A 96 -11.17 -1.42 1.31
CA PHE A 96 -10.11 -1.21 0.35
C PHE A 96 -9.14 -2.41 0.33
N ALA A 97 -9.29 -3.28 -0.67
CA ALA A 97 -8.56 -4.54 -0.78
C ALA A 97 -7.02 -4.37 -0.70
N TYR A 98 -6.44 -3.43 -1.47
CA TYR A 98 -4.99 -3.19 -1.49
C TYR A 98 -4.41 -2.83 -0.12
N GLY A 99 -5.18 -2.15 0.74
CA GLY A 99 -4.76 -1.89 2.11
C GLY A 99 -4.56 -3.17 2.91
N TYR A 100 -5.46 -4.13 2.75
CA TYR A 100 -5.34 -5.45 3.38
C TYR A 100 -4.23 -6.31 2.75
N ILE A 101 -4.01 -6.22 1.44
CA ILE A 101 -2.87 -6.88 0.78
C ILE A 101 -1.55 -6.39 1.37
N GLY A 102 -1.38 -5.08 1.50
CA GLY A 102 -0.16 -4.50 2.09
C GLY A 102 0.03 -4.86 3.57
N LEU A 103 -1.06 -4.88 4.36
CA LEU A 103 -1.00 -5.34 5.75
C LEU A 103 -0.58 -6.81 5.85
N ALA A 104 -1.11 -7.67 4.98
CA ALA A 104 -0.71 -9.06 4.94
C ALA A 104 0.79 -9.22 4.62
N GLU A 105 1.27 -8.47 3.64
CA GLU A 105 2.69 -8.49 3.26
C GLU A 105 3.60 -8.02 4.39
N ALA A 106 3.24 -6.93 5.09
CA ALA A 106 3.96 -6.46 6.27
C ALA A 106 3.93 -7.49 7.42
N ASP A 107 2.82 -8.19 7.60
CA ASP A 107 2.71 -9.25 8.61
C ASP A 107 3.56 -10.48 8.26
N LEU A 108 3.62 -10.87 6.99
CA LEU A 108 4.53 -11.92 6.55
C LEU A 108 5.98 -11.56 6.82
N VAL A 109 6.38 -10.34 6.48
CA VAL A 109 7.71 -9.81 6.76
C VAL A 109 8.01 -9.89 8.27
N ALA A 110 7.05 -9.55 9.11
CA ALA A 110 7.16 -9.63 10.57
C ALA A 110 7.07 -11.06 11.15
N GLY A 111 6.82 -12.09 10.34
CA GLY A 111 6.58 -13.46 10.81
C GLY A 111 5.20 -13.68 11.45
N ALA A 112 4.28 -12.72 11.35
CA ALA A 112 2.92 -12.80 11.89
C ALA A 112 1.98 -13.55 10.93
N ILE A 113 2.24 -14.84 10.73
CA ILE A 113 1.60 -15.68 9.69
C ILE A 113 0.07 -15.69 9.77
N GLU A 114 -0.51 -15.87 10.95
CA GLU A 114 -1.98 -15.90 11.10
C GLU A 114 -2.62 -14.53 10.83
N SER A 115 -1.95 -13.45 11.22
CA SER A 115 -2.40 -12.09 10.89
C SER A 115 -2.39 -11.86 9.38
N ALA A 116 -1.33 -12.31 8.69
CA ALA A 116 -1.24 -12.23 7.24
C ALA A 116 -2.38 -12.96 6.53
N LYS A 117 -2.71 -14.19 6.97
CA LYS A 117 -3.85 -14.96 6.43
C LYS A 117 -5.17 -14.23 6.61
N ASN A 118 -5.41 -13.66 7.79
CA ASN A 118 -6.64 -12.91 8.08
C ASN A 118 -6.77 -11.66 7.22
N HIS A 119 -5.65 -10.97 6.96
CA HIS A 119 -5.63 -9.82 6.06
C HIS A 119 -5.85 -10.23 4.60
N LEU A 120 -5.26 -11.34 4.14
CA LEU A 120 -5.50 -11.83 2.77
C LEU A 120 -6.96 -12.25 2.54
N ALA A 121 -7.59 -12.92 3.50
CA ALA A 121 -9.00 -13.28 3.40
C ALA A 121 -9.90 -12.04 3.19
N LYS A 122 -9.60 -10.93 3.91
CA LYS A 122 -10.28 -9.65 3.70
C LYS A 122 -9.97 -9.03 2.34
N ALA A 123 -8.73 -9.14 1.88
CA ALA A 123 -8.34 -8.64 0.56
C ALA A 123 -9.10 -9.36 -0.57
N GLU A 124 -9.26 -10.68 -0.47
CA GLU A 124 -10.05 -11.47 -1.41
C GLU A 124 -11.53 -11.12 -1.35
N GLU A 125 -12.11 -11.03 -0.15
CA GLU A 125 -13.52 -10.67 0.04
C GLU A 125 -13.82 -9.30 -0.57
N TYR A 126 -13.01 -8.29 -0.24
CA TYR A 126 -13.25 -6.91 -0.66
C TYR A 126 -12.76 -6.61 -2.08
N GLY A 127 -11.83 -7.41 -2.59
CA GLY A 127 -11.25 -7.31 -3.93
C GLY A 127 -11.84 -8.29 -4.94
N ALA A 128 -12.92 -9.02 -4.59
CA ALA A 128 -13.46 -10.12 -5.40
C ALA A 128 -13.81 -9.74 -6.85
N SER A 129 -14.13 -8.46 -7.11
CA SER A 129 -14.43 -7.93 -8.44
C SER A 129 -13.27 -7.18 -9.10
N ASP A 130 -12.11 -7.08 -8.46
CA ASP A 130 -10.90 -6.47 -8.98
C ASP A 130 -9.83 -7.55 -9.27
N PRO A 131 -9.68 -7.98 -10.53
CA PRO A 131 -8.70 -8.99 -10.89
C PRO A 131 -7.27 -8.62 -10.50
N LYS A 132 -6.92 -7.32 -10.50
CA LYS A 132 -5.57 -6.89 -10.10
C LYS A 132 -5.36 -7.12 -8.60
N ALA A 133 -6.35 -6.79 -7.77
CA ALA A 133 -6.28 -7.06 -6.34
C ALA A 133 -6.17 -8.57 -6.05
N LEU A 134 -6.88 -9.42 -6.78
CA LEU A 134 -6.78 -10.88 -6.63
C LEU A 134 -5.39 -11.40 -7.05
N ILE A 135 -4.81 -10.90 -8.14
CA ILE A 135 -3.45 -11.25 -8.57
C ILE A 135 -2.42 -10.85 -7.50
N GLU A 136 -2.56 -9.64 -6.96
CA GLU A 136 -1.69 -9.13 -5.89
C GLU A 136 -1.82 -9.96 -4.60
N ALA A 137 -3.04 -10.31 -4.19
CA ALA A 137 -3.27 -11.20 -3.05
C ALA A 137 -2.66 -12.60 -3.29
N ALA A 138 -2.83 -13.15 -4.48
CA ALA A 138 -2.25 -14.45 -4.86
C ALA A 138 -0.72 -14.45 -4.79
N ARG A 139 -0.06 -13.36 -5.21
CA ARG A 139 1.40 -13.19 -5.06
C ARG A 139 1.81 -13.32 -3.59
N VAL A 140 1.08 -12.68 -2.69
CA VAL A 140 1.36 -12.72 -1.24
C VAL A 140 1.09 -14.12 -0.67
N TYR A 141 0.07 -14.84 -1.14
CA TYR A 141 -0.13 -16.26 -0.79
C TYR A 141 1.04 -17.16 -1.20
N THR A 142 1.63 -16.93 -2.38
CA THR A 142 2.82 -17.69 -2.81
C THR A 142 3.99 -17.48 -1.86
N LEU A 143 4.23 -16.24 -1.43
CA LEU A 143 5.28 -15.92 -0.44
C LEU A 143 5.01 -16.59 0.91
N LEU A 144 3.75 -16.58 1.37
CA LEU A 144 3.34 -17.24 2.59
C LEU A 144 3.61 -18.76 2.55
N GLY A 145 3.24 -19.43 1.45
CA GLY A 145 3.47 -20.85 1.26
C GLY A 145 4.95 -21.24 1.28
N GLY A 146 5.80 -20.41 0.67
CA GLY A 146 7.26 -20.58 0.72
C GLY A 146 7.82 -20.45 2.14
N LYS A 147 7.41 -19.41 2.88
CA LYS A 147 7.91 -19.15 4.24
C LYS A 147 7.53 -20.26 5.23
N VAL A 148 6.27 -20.71 5.21
CA VAL A 148 5.82 -21.84 6.06
C VAL A 148 6.55 -23.14 5.73
N GLY A 149 6.98 -23.34 4.48
CA GLY A 149 7.77 -24.50 4.08
C GLY A 149 9.18 -24.50 4.68
N ILE A 150 9.83 -23.33 4.78
CA ILE A 150 11.16 -23.18 5.36
C ILE A 150 11.13 -23.40 6.87
N ASP A 151 10.17 -22.77 7.57
CA ASP A 151 10.07 -22.86 9.04
C ASP A 151 9.80 -24.29 9.55
N LYS A 152 9.29 -25.19 8.69
CA LYS A 152 9.07 -26.61 9.02
C LYS A 152 10.28 -27.51 8.72
N ALA A 153 11.28 -27.01 7.99
CA ALA A 153 12.42 -27.78 7.52
C ALA A 153 13.70 -27.61 8.36
N THR A 154 13.69 -26.69 9.33
CA THR A 154 14.74 -26.44 10.35
C THR A 154 14.27 -26.86 11.73
#